data_AF-A0A4P9WIG5-F1
#
_entry.id   AF-A0A4P9WIG5-F1
#
_cell.length_a   1.000
_cell.length_b   1.000
_cell.length_c   1.000
_cell.angle_alpha   90.00
_cell.angle_beta   90.00
_cell.angle_gamma   90.00
#
_symmetry.space_group_name_H-M   'P 1'
#
loop_
_entity.id
_entity.type
_entity.pdbx_description
1 polymer ?
#
loop_
_entity_poly.entity_id
_entity_poly.type
_entity_poly.pdbx_seq_one_letter_code
_entity_poly.pdbx_strand_id
1 'polypeptide(L)'
;MGYASYWVDLFSKQDGEVLVDNEVLSWSYLEGGVIECIGSLVTFFTVLASFGITPGDASNAQSAGGYFMPHSPNLTLASGGIVTGAVQFEALKQAQSAFYLSVLIIQMWNLFACKSKLKLPFGRHVLQ
;
A
#
# COMPACT_ATOMS: atom_id res chain seq x y z
N MET A 1 -19.03 -31.21 27.00
CA MET A 1 -17.82 -30.93 26.20
C MET A 1 -17.76 -29.43 26.01
N GLY A 2 -16.92 -28.75 26.80
CA GLY A 2 -17.07 -27.34 27.12
C GLY A 2 -16.24 -26.41 26.24
N TYR A 3 -16.76 -25.19 26.04
CA TYR A 3 -16.16 -24.08 25.31
C TYR A 3 -14.68 -23.80 25.63
N ALA A 4 -14.23 -24.10 26.85
CA ALA A 4 -12.82 -23.99 27.22
C ALA A 4 -11.89 -24.90 26.40
N SER A 5 -12.32 -26.11 26.06
CA SER A 5 -11.56 -27.04 25.22
C SER A 5 -11.40 -26.51 23.79
N TYR A 6 -12.43 -25.83 23.26
CA TYR A 6 -12.41 -25.24 21.93
C TYR A 6 -11.38 -24.10 21.84
N TRP A 7 -11.31 -23.23 22.85
CA TRP A 7 -10.31 -22.16 22.89
C TRP A 7 -8.89 -22.70 23.09
N VAL A 8 -8.73 -23.74 23.91
CA VAL A 8 -7.43 -24.39 24.11
C VAL A 8 -6.97 -25.13 22.85
N ASP A 9 -7.87 -25.76 22.09
CA ASP A 9 -7.54 -26.40 20.80
C ASP A 9 -7.31 -25.40 19.66
N LEU A 10 -7.95 -24.23 19.69
CA LEU A 10 -7.72 -23.18 18.69
C LEU A 10 -6.35 -22.52 18.85
N PHE A 11 -5.87 -22.41 20.10
CA PHE A 11 -4.55 -21.85 20.43
C PHE A 11 -3.47 -22.91 20.70
N SER A 12 -3.80 -24.20 20.65
CA SER A 12 -2.79 -25.24 20.74
C SER A 12 -1.98 -25.27 19.45
N LYS A 13 -0.66 -25.30 19.59
CA LYS A 13 0.24 -25.46 18.44
C LYS A 13 -0.01 -26.84 17.84
N GLN A 14 -0.37 -26.90 16.56
CA GLN A 14 -0.24 -28.14 15.80
C GLN A 14 1.26 -28.48 15.72
N ASP A 15 1.67 -29.60 16.32
CA ASP A 15 3.06 -30.08 16.40
C ASP A 15 3.61 -30.61 15.04
N GLY A 16 3.23 -30.00 13.92
CA GLY A 16 3.73 -30.31 12.58
C GLY A 16 4.37 -29.09 11.91
N GLU A 17 5.29 -29.31 10.98
CA GLU A 17 5.78 -28.22 10.11
C GLU A 17 4.60 -27.67 9.29
N VAL A 18 4.23 -26.41 9.53
CA VAL A 18 3.15 -25.74 8.81
C VAL A 18 3.75 -24.94 7.65
N LEU A 19 3.22 -25.10 6.44
CA LEU A 19 3.73 -24.39 5.25
C LEU A 19 3.62 -22.86 5.37
N VAL A 20 2.68 -22.38 6.17
CA VAL A 20 2.47 -20.96 6.46
C VAL A 20 2.51 -20.76 7.98
N ASP A 21 3.71 -20.47 8.48
CA ASP A 21 3.91 -20.15 9.89
C ASP A 21 3.46 -18.72 10.21
N ASN A 22 3.13 -18.50 11.49
CA ASN A 22 2.84 -17.16 12.01
C ASN A 22 4.00 -16.18 11.77
N GLU A 23 5.24 -16.66 11.73
CA GLU A 23 6.42 -15.84 11.41
C GLU A 23 6.38 -15.33 9.96
N VAL A 24 5.98 -16.19 9.01
CA VAL A 24 5.83 -15.83 7.60
C VAL A 24 4.67 -14.85 7.41
N LEU A 25 3.56 -15.06 8.13
CA LEU A 25 2.42 -14.14 8.11
C LEU A 25 2.79 -12.77 8.70
N SER A 26 3.47 -12.73 9.85
CA SER A 26 3.93 -11.49 10.48
C SER A 26 4.85 -10.71 9.55
N TRP A 27 5.85 -11.38 8.98
CA TRP A 27 6.80 -10.72 8.08
C TRP A 27 6.12 -10.19 6.80
N SER A 28 5.28 -11.00 6.17
CA SER A 28 4.65 -10.62 4.89
C SER A 28 3.65 -9.47 5.05
N TYR A 29 2.80 -9.51 6.08
CA TYR A 29 1.72 -8.53 6.25
C TYR A 29 2.11 -7.30 7.08
N LEU A 30 2.86 -7.47 8.16
CA LEU A 30 3.17 -6.36 9.08
C LEU A 30 4.47 -5.62 8.73
N GLU A 31 5.44 -6.31 8.13
CA GLU A 31 6.71 -5.68 7.74
C GLU A 31 6.69 -5.31 6.26
N GLY A 32 6.75 -6.31 5.37
CA GLY A 32 6.83 -6.10 3.92
C GLY A 32 5.61 -5.36 3.36
N GLY A 33 4.41 -5.81 3.72
CA GLY A 33 3.16 -5.20 3.28
C GLY A 33 2.94 -3.78 3.78
N VAL A 34 3.39 -3.44 5.00
CA VAL A 34 3.28 -2.07 5.53
C VAL A 34 4.25 -1.14 4.82
N ILE A 35 5.48 -1.57 4.54
CA ILE A 35 6.44 -0.80 3.75
C ILE A 35 5.89 -0.52 2.36
N GLU A 36 5.29 -1.53 1.71
CA GLU A 36 4.65 -1.40 0.42
C GLU A 36 3.49 -0.40 0.43
N CYS A 37 2.62 -0.49 1.45
CA CYS A 37 1.50 0.42 1.64
C CYS A 37 1.98 1.86 1.84
N ILE A 38 2.96 2.09 2.71
CA ILE A 38 3.50 3.43 2.96
C ILE A 38 4.17 4.00 1.71
N GLY A 39 5.01 3.23 1.02
CA GLY A 39 5.71 3.69 -0.19
C GLY A 39 4.76 4.05 -1.33
N SER A 40 3.73 3.22 -1.55
CA SER A 40 2.71 3.46 -2.57
C SER A 40 1.81 4.66 -2.24
N LEU A 41 1.41 4.83 -0.97
CA LEU A 41 0.67 6.02 -0.51
C LEU A 41 1.48 7.31 -0.63
N VAL A 42 2.77 7.29 -0.27
CA VAL A 42 3.66 8.44 -0.43
C VAL A 42 3.74 8.83 -1.90
N THR A 43 3.88 7.86 -2.81
CA THR A 43 3.91 8.12 -4.26
C THR A 43 2.61 8.74 -4.74
N PHE A 44 1.47 8.20 -4.31
CA PHE A 44 0.14 8.73 -4.64
C PHE A 44 -0.03 10.20 -4.23
N PHE A 45 0.30 10.53 -2.98
CA PHE A 45 0.20 11.92 -2.50
C PHE A 45 1.25 12.84 -3.11
N THR A 46 2.42 12.33 -3.48
CA THR A 46 3.45 13.12 -4.18
C THR A 46 2.97 13.54 -5.57
N VAL A 47 2.28 12.66 -6.29
CA VAL A 47 1.67 13.00 -7.58
C VAL A 47 0.56 14.03 -7.39
N LEU A 48 -0.32 13.87 -6.39
CA LEU A 48 -1.34 14.89 -6.13
C LEU A 48 -0.75 16.25 -5.76
N ALA A 49 0.34 16.27 -4.99
CA ALA A 49 1.05 17.49 -4.62
C ALA A 49 1.69 18.20 -5.82
N SER A 50 2.10 17.48 -6.87
CA SER A 50 2.64 18.11 -8.09
C SER A 50 1.58 18.90 -8.87
N PHE A 51 0.30 18.55 -8.71
CA PHE A 51 -0.85 19.33 -9.20
C PHE A 51 -1.29 20.44 -8.21
N GLY A 52 -0.57 20.61 -7.10
CA GLY A 52 -0.88 21.58 -6.06
C GLY A 52 -1.95 21.12 -5.07
N ILE A 53 -2.45 19.89 -5.17
CA ILE A 53 -3.46 19.33 -4.28
C ILE A 53 -2.78 18.77 -3.04
N THR A 54 -2.97 19.43 -1.89
CA THR A 54 -2.44 18.97 -0.60
C THR A 54 -3.21 17.72 -0.13
N PRO A 55 -2.61 16.79 0.63
CA PRO A 55 -3.34 15.65 1.20
C PRO A 55 -4.57 16.06 2.03
N GLY A 56 -4.51 17.19 2.75
CA GLY A 56 -5.66 17.74 3.46
C GLY A 56 -6.78 18.21 2.53
N ASP A 57 -6.44 18.85 1.40
CA ASP A 57 -7.41 19.27 0.38
C ASP A 57 -8.07 18.04 -0.26
N ALA A 58 -7.29 16.98 -0.54
CA ALA A 58 -7.80 15.74 -1.09
C ALA A 58 -8.77 15.03 -0.12
N SER A 59 -8.45 14.99 1.18
CA SER A 59 -9.34 14.44 2.21
C SER A 59 -10.64 15.24 2.32
N ASN A 60 -10.56 16.57 2.33
CA ASN A 60 -11.73 17.44 2.41
C ASN A 60 -12.60 17.33 1.15
N ALA A 61 -11.99 17.28 -0.03
CA ALA A 61 -12.68 17.07 -1.30
C ALA A 61 -13.39 15.71 -1.34
N GLN A 62 -12.74 14.65 -0.82
CA GLN A 62 -13.35 13.33 -0.72
C GLN A 62 -14.54 13.31 0.24
N SER A 63 -14.41 13.97 1.40
CA SER A 63 -15.51 14.09 2.39
C SER A 63 -16.69 14.91 1.87
N ALA A 64 -16.45 15.93 1.04
CA ALA A 64 -17.49 16.75 0.43
C ALA A 64 -18.25 16.02 -0.70
N GLY A 65 -17.61 15.04 -1.35
CA GLY A 65 -18.19 14.22 -2.41
C GLY A 65 -18.29 14.95 -3.76
N GLY A 66 -18.26 14.19 -4.86
CA GLY A 66 -18.43 14.73 -6.22
C GLY A 66 -17.18 15.37 -6.86
N TYR A 67 -16.03 15.34 -6.19
CA TYR A 67 -14.73 15.76 -6.72
C TYR A 67 -14.00 14.59 -7.41
N PHE A 68 -12.98 14.90 -8.23
CA PHE A 68 -12.21 13.91 -9.02
C PHE A 68 -13.02 13.09 -10.05
N MET A 69 -14.13 13.65 -10.56
CA MET A 69 -14.96 13.06 -11.62
C MET A 69 -14.83 13.85 -12.94
N PRO A 70 -15.18 13.27 -14.11
CA PRO A 70 -15.06 13.91 -15.43
C PRO A 70 -15.77 15.27 -15.57
N HIS A 71 -16.75 15.56 -14.71
CA HIS A 71 -17.52 16.81 -14.66
C HIS A 71 -17.60 17.39 -13.25
N SER A 72 -16.54 17.21 -12.44
CA SER A 72 -16.49 17.72 -11.08
C SER A 72 -16.46 19.26 -11.02
N PRO A 73 -17.05 19.86 -9.98
CA PRO A 73 -16.94 21.30 -9.75
C PRO A 73 -15.49 21.69 -9.49
N ASN A 74 -15.17 22.96 -9.76
CA ASN A 74 -13.83 23.48 -9.51
C ASN A 74 -13.49 23.40 -8.01
N LEU A 75 -12.32 22.85 -7.70
CA LEU A 75 -11.83 22.74 -6.33
C LEU A 75 -11.03 23.99 -6.00
N THR A 76 -11.45 24.69 -4.94
CA THR A 76 -10.67 25.78 -4.34
C THR A 76 -9.70 25.18 -3.34
N LEU A 77 -8.40 25.29 -3.65
CA LEU A 77 -7.31 24.83 -2.81
C LEU A 77 -7.15 25.73 -1.58
N ALA A 78 -6.62 25.19 -0.48
CA ALA A 78 -6.23 25.99 0.69
C ALA A 78 -5.17 27.07 0.35
N SER A 79 -4.39 26.86 -0.71
CA SER A 79 -3.41 27.83 -1.23
C SER A 79 -4.04 28.99 -2.01
N GLY A 80 -5.36 29.01 -2.20
CA GLY A 80 -6.07 30.01 -3.01
C GLY A 80 -6.08 29.71 -4.52
N GLY A 81 -5.47 28.60 -4.96
CA GLY A 81 -5.53 28.13 -6.34
C GLY A 81 -6.88 27.49 -6.67
N ILE A 82 -7.27 27.53 -7.95
CA ILE A 82 -8.49 26.87 -8.45
C ILE A 82 -8.08 25.74 -9.39
N VAL A 83 -8.50 24.51 -9.09
CA VAL A 83 -8.26 23.33 -9.94
C VAL A 83 -9.57 22.92 -10.61
N THR A 84 -9.58 23.02 -11.95
CA THR A 84 -10.73 22.62 -12.77
C THR A 84 -11.00 21.12 -12.66
N GLY A 85 -12.26 20.69 -12.76
CA GLY A 85 -12.64 19.28 -12.64
C GLY A 85 -11.90 18.32 -13.60
N ALA A 86 -11.58 18.77 -14.82
CA ALA A 86 -10.79 17.99 -15.77
C ALA A 86 -9.36 17.71 -15.25
N VAL A 87 -8.74 18.70 -14.59
CA VAL A 87 -7.40 18.57 -14.00
C VAL A 87 -7.44 17.68 -12.76
N GLN A 88 -8.49 17.77 -11.95
CA GLN A 88 -8.68 16.85 -10.82
C GLN A 88 -8.78 15.41 -11.28
N PHE A 89 -9.56 15.15 -12.34
CA PHE A 89 -9.72 13.81 -12.89
C PHE A 89 -8.42 13.26 -13.47
N GLU A 90 -7.65 14.08 -14.18
CA GLU A 90 -6.35 13.68 -14.70
C GLU A 90 -5.33 13.42 -13.59
N ALA A 91 -5.29 14.30 -12.57
CA ALA A 91 -4.45 14.12 -11.40
C ALA A 91 -4.75 12.80 -10.67
N LEU A 92 -6.03 12.43 -10.53
CA LEU A 92 -6.43 11.17 -9.91
C LEU A 92 -5.95 9.96 -10.74
N LYS A 93 -6.15 9.99 -12.06
CA LYS A 93 -5.70 8.90 -12.95
C LYS A 93 -4.19 8.70 -12.87
N GLN A 94 -3.44 9.80 -12.92
CA GLN A 94 -1.99 9.75 -12.86
C GLN A 94 -1.51 9.26 -11.49
N ALA A 95 -2.15 9.70 -10.40
CA ALA A 95 -1.84 9.24 -9.05
C ALA A 95 -2.14 7.74 -8.87
N GLN A 96 -3.26 7.24 -9.37
CA GLN A 96 -3.60 5.80 -9.35
C GLN A 96 -2.61 4.95 -10.15
N SER A 97 -2.21 5.45 -11.32
CA SER A 97 -1.23 4.77 -12.18
C SER A 97 0.14 4.73 -11.52
N ALA A 98 0.56 5.82 -10.88
CA ALA A 98 1.80 5.90 -10.13
C ALA A 98 1.80 5.03 -8.86
N PHE A 99 0.66 4.93 -8.17
CA PHE A 99 0.48 4.01 -7.04
C PHE A 99 0.71 2.56 -7.48
N TYR A 100 0.08 2.13 -8.58
CA TYR A 100 0.26 0.80 -9.13
C TYR A 100 1.72 0.53 -9.55
N LEU A 101 2.37 1.52 -10.17
CA LEU A 101 3.79 1.41 -10.52
C LEU A 101 4.68 1.28 -9.26
N SER A 102 4.38 2.03 -8.19
CA SER A 102 5.11 1.93 -6.92
C SER A 102 4.98 0.55 -6.30
N VAL A 103 3.78 -0.03 -6.29
CA VAL A 103 3.54 -1.41 -5.86
C VAL A 103 4.44 -2.37 -6.63
N LEU A 104 4.45 -2.27 -7.96
CA LEU A 104 5.29 -3.14 -8.81
C LEU A 104 6.79 -3.04 -8.46
N ILE A 105 7.30 -1.82 -8.28
CA ILE A 105 8.72 -1.60 -7.93
C ILE A 105 9.06 -2.22 -6.57
N ILE A 106 8.20 -2.04 -5.57
CA ILE A 106 8.41 -2.62 -4.24
C ILE A 106 8.29 -4.16 -4.30
N GLN A 107 7.40 -4.69 -5.12
CA GLN A 107 7.28 -6.14 -5.31
C GLN A 107 8.49 -6.76 -6.00
N MET A 108 9.16 -6.05 -6.92
CA MET A 108 10.44 -6.50 -7.48
C MET A 108 11.51 -6.64 -6.38
N TRP A 109 11.52 -5.73 -5.40
CA TRP A 109 12.39 -5.84 -4.24
C TRP A 109 11.97 -6.99 -3.30
N ASN A 110 10.67 -7.14 -3.02
CA ASN A 110 10.16 -8.24 -2.20
C ASN A 110 10.52 -9.60 -2.80
N LEU A 111 10.45 -9.76 -4.13
CA LEU A 111 10.89 -10.98 -4.82
C LEU A 111 12.38 -11.28 -4.57
N PHE A 112 13.22 -10.25 -4.56
CA PHE A 112 14.64 -10.39 -4.25
C PHE A 112 14.87 -10.78 -2.77
N ALA A 113 14.16 -10.14 -1.84
CA ALA A 113 14.26 -10.45 -0.42
C ALA A 113 13.77 -11.87 -0.08
N CYS A 114 12.67 -12.31 -0.68
CA CYS A 114 12.12 -13.65 -0.52
C CYS A 114 12.99 -14.75 -1.14
N LYS A 115 13.96 -14.41 -2.00
CA LYS A 115 14.84 -15.40 -2.66
C LYS A 115 15.76 -16.13 -1.67
N SER A 116 16.07 -15.55 -0.51
CA SER A 116 16.97 -16.15 0.47
C SER A 116 16.48 -15.94 1.91
N LYS A 117 15.91 -16.99 2.51
CA LYS A 117 15.35 -16.97 3.88
C LYS A 117 16.39 -16.91 5.00
N LEU A 118 17.60 -17.46 4.78
CA LEU A 118 18.62 -17.66 5.83
C LEU A 118 19.99 -17.04 5.54
N LYS A 119 20.20 -16.51 4.33
CA LYS A 119 21.47 -15.95 3.89
C LYS A 119 21.23 -14.61 3.23
N LEU A 120 22.21 -13.71 3.30
CA LEU A 120 22.14 -12.44 2.58
C LEU A 120 22.02 -12.72 1.07
N PRO A 121 21.20 -11.95 0.33
CA PRO A 121 20.96 -12.16 -1.10
C PRO A 121 22.15 -11.73 -1.99
N PHE A 122 23.36 -11.65 -1.41
CA PHE A 122 24.60 -11.32 -2.09
C PHE A 122 25.60 -12.48 -1.94
N GLY A 123 26.02 -13.08 -3.06
CA GLY A 123 27.05 -14.13 -3.10
C GLY A 123 26.84 -15.19 -4.18
N ARG A 124 27.83 -16.08 -4.36
CA ARG A 124 27.84 -17.18 -5.35
C ARG A 124 26.65 -18.15 -5.29
N HIS A 125 25.88 -18.13 -4.20
CA HIS A 125 24.71 -19.00 -3.99
C HIS A 125 23.44 -18.51 -4.70
N VAL A 126 23.42 -17.29 -5.26
CA VAL A 126 22.27 -16.71 -5.98
C VAL A 126 22.29 -17.03 -7.49
N LEU A 127 23.46 -17.43 -8.01
CA LEU A 127 23.73 -17.77 -9.41
C LEU A 127 23.80 -19.28 -9.70
N GLN A 128 23.69 -20.12 -8.65
CA GLN A 128 23.55 -21.58 -8.79
C GLN A 128 22.09 -21.98 -8.73
#